data_AF-A0A855MR32-F1
#
_entry.id   AF-A0A855MR32-F1
#
_cell.length_a   1.000
_cell.length_b   1.000
_cell.length_c   1.000
_cell.angle_alpha   90.00
_cell.angle_beta   90.00
_cell.angle_gamma   90.00
#
_symmetry.space_group_name_H-M   'P 1'
#
loop_
_entity.id
_entity.type
_entity.pdbx_description
1 polymer ?
#
loop_
_entity_poly.entity_id
_entity_poly.type
_entity_poly.pdbx_seq_one_letter_code
_entity_poly.pdbx_strand_id
1 'polypeptide(L)'
;MLAASFLIGGLSAVLATMIVVVDSVVNNYGEVKIDINNGKKELKVNGGAPLLTTLSEQGIFIPSACGGRGSCGACKVKVLSDIGPILPTEAPLLDEVEMKQNIRLSCQVKVKSDIAIEIPEELFSAKIFKGVVEKTNDLTYDIKGVKIKLVEPNEIEFKSGQYMQLVIPPYEKINEYTQRAYSIASSPSQKESLEFFIRLVPGGIATTYVHNYLKENDQMELVGPFGEFYMRDTDADMICVAGGSGLAPIKSIVADMFERGITNRNVWLFFGARSLKDLYYMDFFQDMEKKWDRFHFVPALSEPQPEDNWNGETGLITNVLGKYFKEKMDQNTQKEGYLCGSPGMINACIKVMTENGISEDKIYYDKFA
;
A
#
# COMPACT_ATOMS: atom_id res chain seq x y z
N MET A 1 31.95 -39.61 19.29
CA MET A 1 30.96 -38.71 18.67
C MET A 1 30.05 -38.06 19.70
N LEU A 2 29.28 -38.82 20.50
CA LEU A 2 28.34 -38.26 21.48
C LEU A 2 28.97 -37.25 22.48
N ALA A 3 30.12 -37.58 23.08
CA ALA A 3 30.78 -36.70 24.05
C ALA A 3 31.20 -35.33 23.46
N ALA A 4 31.63 -35.31 22.19
CA ALA A 4 31.98 -34.07 21.50
C ALA A 4 30.74 -33.22 21.21
N SER A 5 29.62 -33.85 20.83
CA SER A 5 28.34 -33.16 20.62
C SER A 5 27.79 -32.54 21.92
N PHE A 6 27.92 -33.23 23.06
CA PHE A 6 27.52 -32.69 24.37
C PHE A 6 28.42 -31.52 24.81
N LEU A 7 29.73 -31.61 24.59
CA LEU A 7 30.66 -30.52 24.88
C LEU A 7 30.35 -29.26 24.05
N ILE A 8 30.12 -29.42 22.73
CA ILE A 8 29.77 -28.31 21.85
C ILE A 8 28.41 -27.72 22.25
N GLY A 9 27.39 -28.54 22.47
CA GLY A 9 26.07 -28.07 22.90
C GLY A 9 26.11 -27.33 24.24
N GLY A 10 26.91 -27.83 25.20
CA GLY A 10 27.13 -27.17 26.49
C GLY A 10 27.82 -25.81 26.34
N LEU A 11 28.89 -25.72 25.54
CA LEU A 11 29.58 -24.47 25.26
C LEU A 11 28.67 -23.46 24.56
N SER A 12 27.88 -23.90 23.57
CA SER A 12 26.91 -23.05 22.88
C SER A 12 25.82 -22.54 23.83
N ALA A 13 25.30 -23.39 24.72
CA ALA A 13 24.31 -22.99 25.71
C ALA A 13 24.89 -21.96 26.71
N VAL A 14 26.13 -22.15 27.16
CA VAL A 14 26.82 -21.20 28.05
C VAL A 14 27.02 -19.86 27.35
N LEU A 15 27.47 -19.86 26.10
CA LEU A 15 27.68 -18.64 25.33
C LEU A 15 26.35 -17.91 25.08
N ALA A 16 25.29 -18.64 24.70
CA ALA A 16 23.96 -18.07 24.51
C ALA A 16 23.41 -17.48 25.82
N THR A 17 23.58 -18.18 26.94
CA THR A 17 23.17 -17.68 28.27
C THR A 17 23.95 -16.42 28.64
N MET A 18 25.26 -16.39 28.39
CA MET A 18 26.09 -15.22 28.66
C MET A 18 25.67 -14.01 27.81
N ILE A 19 25.36 -14.21 26.53
CA ILE A 19 24.83 -13.16 25.66
C ILE A 19 23.49 -12.65 26.20
N VAL A 20 22.56 -13.52 26.58
CA VAL A 20 21.27 -13.13 27.16
C VAL A 20 21.46 -12.32 28.45
N VAL A 21 22.38 -12.73 29.33
CA VAL A 21 22.68 -12.00 30.56
C VAL A 21 23.29 -10.63 30.25
N VAL A 22 24.28 -10.57 29.37
CA VAL A 22 24.92 -9.29 28.97
C VAL A 22 23.88 -8.36 28.33
N ASP A 23 23.04 -8.87 27.43
CA ASP A 23 21.98 -8.09 26.80
C ASP A 23 20.97 -7.59 27.84
N SER A 24 20.58 -8.44 28.80
CA SER A 24 19.66 -8.06 29.89
C SER A 24 20.21 -7.01 30.86
N VAL A 25 21.53 -6.78 30.88
CA VAL A 25 22.19 -5.81 31.76
C VAL A 25 22.58 -4.54 30.99
N VAL A 26 23.15 -4.68 29.79
CA VAL A 26 23.67 -3.58 28.98
C VAL A 26 22.57 -2.90 28.15
N ASN A 27 21.58 -3.67 27.70
CA ASN A 27 20.50 -3.20 26.84
C ASN A 27 19.20 -2.92 27.63
N ASN A 28 19.26 -2.97 28.96
CA ASN A 28 18.15 -2.63 29.84
C ASN A 28 18.11 -1.12 30.09
N TYR A 29 17.43 -0.41 29.20
CA TYR A 29 17.20 1.02 29.30
C TYR A 29 16.05 1.39 30.27
N GLY A 30 15.52 0.41 31.02
CA GLY A 30 14.39 0.60 31.90
C GLY A 30 13.06 0.77 31.16
N GLU A 31 12.02 1.12 31.92
CA GLU A 31 10.73 1.53 31.38
C GLU A 31 10.85 2.96 30.82
N VAL A 32 10.47 3.12 29.56
CA VAL A 32 10.49 4.38 28.82
C VAL A 32 9.09 4.71 28.33
N LYS A 33 8.80 6.01 28.24
CA LYS A 33 7.52 6.53 27.77
C LYS A 33 7.57 6.87 26.28
N ILE A 34 6.63 6.34 25.52
CA ILE A 34 6.37 6.81 24.15
C ILE A 34 5.11 7.66 24.17
N ASP A 35 5.26 8.96 23.89
CA ASP A 35 4.16 9.89 23.69
C ASP A 35 3.81 9.97 22.19
N ILE A 36 2.55 9.71 21.85
CA ILE A 36 2.06 9.72 20.48
C ILE A 36 1.02 10.82 20.30
N ASN A 37 1.27 11.71 19.33
CA ASN A 37 0.39 12.81 18.95
C ASN A 37 0.06 13.75 20.13
N ASN A 38 1.07 14.18 20.89
CA ASN A 38 0.97 15.13 22.00
C ASN A 38 -0.03 14.71 23.10
N GLY A 39 0.12 13.48 23.61
CA GLY A 39 -0.66 12.93 24.72
C GLY A 39 -1.93 12.18 24.28
N LYS A 40 -2.19 12.04 22.98
CA LYS A 40 -3.34 11.27 22.49
C LYS A 40 -3.25 9.80 22.90
N LYS A 41 -2.05 9.22 22.87
CA LYS A 41 -1.77 7.88 23.37
C LYS A 41 -0.39 7.85 24.01
N GLU A 42 -0.34 7.39 25.25
CA GLU A 42 0.91 7.21 25.98
C GLU A 42 1.15 5.72 26.20
N LEU A 43 2.34 5.26 25.86
CA LEU A 43 2.76 3.87 26.04
C LEU A 43 3.92 3.82 27.04
N LYS A 44 3.88 2.83 27.92
CA LYS A 44 5.01 2.47 28.78
C LYS A 44 5.58 1.15 28.29
N VAL A 45 6.83 1.17 27.89
CA VAL A 45 7.48 0.03 27.22
C VAL A 45 8.90 -0.15 27.76
N ASN A 46 9.44 -1.36 27.60
CA ASN A 46 10.86 -1.58 27.89
C ASN A 46 11.71 -1.01 26.75
N GLY A 47 12.71 -0.20 27.11
CA GLY A 47 13.65 0.34 26.12
C GLY A 47 14.63 -0.72 25.59
N GLY A 48 15.24 -0.44 24.44
CA GLY A 48 16.28 -1.23 23.79
C GLY A 48 15.91 -1.74 22.39
N ALA A 49 14.62 -1.98 22.15
CA ALA A 49 14.11 -2.45 20.85
C ALA A 49 13.92 -1.29 19.84
N PRO A 50 13.89 -1.60 18.53
CA PRO A 50 13.50 -0.63 17.51
C PRO A 50 12.05 -0.16 17.70
N LEU A 51 11.81 1.13 17.46
CA LEU A 51 10.52 1.79 17.61
C LEU A 51 9.42 1.09 16.80
N LEU A 52 9.72 0.59 15.59
CA LEU A 52 8.78 -0.18 14.77
C LEU A 52 8.23 -1.40 15.51
N THR A 53 9.12 -2.23 16.07
CA THR A 53 8.74 -3.46 16.78
C THR A 53 8.01 -3.12 18.06
N THR A 54 8.52 -2.15 18.82
CA THR A 54 7.91 -1.67 20.06
C THR A 54 6.48 -1.16 19.85
N LEU A 55 6.23 -0.40 18.78
CA LEU A 55 4.88 0.06 18.43
C LEU A 55 3.96 -1.11 18.02
N SER A 56 4.47 -2.04 17.23
CA SER A 56 3.73 -3.23 16.77
C SER A 56 3.25 -4.09 17.94
N GLU A 57 4.12 -4.32 18.93
CA GLU A 57 3.78 -5.05 20.17
C GLU A 57 2.68 -4.36 20.99
N GLN A 58 2.55 -3.04 20.86
CA GLN A 58 1.50 -2.23 21.50
C GLN A 58 0.28 -2.03 20.61
N GLY A 59 0.17 -2.81 19.52
CA GLY A 59 -0.95 -2.77 18.57
C GLY A 59 -0.99 -1.53 17.69
N ILE A 60 0.16 -0.88 17.45
CA ILE A 60 0.30 0.25 16.53
C ILE A 60 1.20 -0.18 15.37
N PHE A 61 0.59 -0.38 14.21
CA PHE A 61 1.31 -0.90 13.05
C PHE A 61 1.77 0.24 12.14
N ILE A 62 3.08 0.45 12.07
CA ILE A 62 3.68 1.36 11.09
C ILE A 62 3.99 0.56 9.81
N PRO A 63 3.63 1.04 8.61
CA PRO A 63 3.87 0.32 7.37
C PRO A 63 5.35 -0.05 7.19
N SER A 64 5.62 -1.33 6.88
CA SER A 64 7.01 -1.79 6.68
C SER A 64 7.13 -2.89 5.62
N ALA A 65 7.43 -2.51 4.38
CA ALA A 65 7.62 -3.49 3.31
C ALA A 65 8.85 -4.40 3.52
N CYS A 66 9.89 -3.91 4.19
CA CYS A 66 11.13 -4.67 4.42
C CYS A 66 11.17 -5.43 5.75
N GLY A 67 10.10 -5.41 6.56
CA GLY A 67 10.11 -6.06 7.88
C GLY A 67 11.13 -5.47 8.86
N GLY A 68 11.50 -4.20 8.68
CA GLY A 68 12.41 -3.48 9.58
C GLY A 68 13.90 -3.50 9.21
N ARG A 69 14.26 -3.98 8.01
CA ARG A 69 15.65 -4.01 7.52
C ARG A 69 16.25 -2.65 7.12
N GLY A 70 15.49 -1.55 7.23
CA GLY A 70 15.99 -0.21 6.90
C GLY A 70 16.26 0.02 5.41
N SER A 71 15.61 -0.73 4.52
CA SER A 71 15.89 -0.67 3.07
C SER A 71 14.74 -0.18 2.19
N CYS A 72 13.53 -0.01 2.74
CA CYS A 72 12.34 0.37 1.95
C CYS A 72 11.83 1.79 2.16
N GLY A 73 12.22 2.47 3.24
CA GLY A 73 11.75 3.84 3.54
C GLY A 73 10.26 3.97 3.90
N ALA A 74 9.50 2.87 4.02
CA ALA A 74 8.06 2.94 4.29
C ALA A 74 7.72 3.29 5.76
N CYS A 75 8.60 2.95 6.70
CA CYS A 75 8.35 3.04 8.13
C CYS A 75 8.66 4.44 8.72
N LYS A 76 8.37 5.49 7.95
CA LYS A 76 8.65 6.89 8.31
C LYS A 76 7.72 7.35 9.43
N VAL A 77 8.31 7.96 10.45
CA VAL A 77 7.59 8.57 11.59
C VAL A 77 8.24 9.91 11.91
N LYS A 78 7.45 10.90 12.32
CA LYS A 78 7.98 12.18 12.77
C LYS A 78 8.34 12.06 14.24
N VAL A 79 9.59 12.37 14.59
CA VAL A 79 10.06 12.34 15.97
C VAL A 79 10.15 13.77 16.49
N LEU A 80 9.48 14.04 17.60
CA LEU A 80 9.44 15.37 18.23
C LEU A 80 10.55 15.55 19.27
N SER A 81 11.06 14.44 19.82
CA SER A 81 12.18 14.45 20.76
C SER A 81 13.54 14.50 20.06
N ASP A 82 14.56 14.98 20.78
CA ASP A 82 15.95 14.83 20.36
C ASP A 82 16.44 13.40 20.63
N ILE A 83 16.69 12.66 19.55
CA ILE A 83 17.22 11.29 19.58
C ILE A 83 18.62 11.20 18.93
N GLY A 84 19.27 12.34 18.72
CA GLY A 84 20.55 12.43 18.03
C GLY A 84 20.47 12.46 16.50
N PRO A 85 21.63 12.41 15.82
CA PRO A 85 21.71 12.65 14.38
C PRO A 85 21.03 11.56 13.55
N ILE A 86 20.73 11.88 12.29
CA ILE A 86 20.21 10.92 11.32
C ILE A 86 21.23 9.81 11.09
N LEU A 87 20.78 8.55 11.16
CA LEU A 87 21.68 7.40 11.00
C LEU A 87 22.09 7.25 9.53
N PRO A 88 23.28 6.71 9.24
CA PRO A 88 23.70 6.41 7.86
C PRO A 88 22.76 5.46 7.12
N THR A 89 22.01 4.61 7.84
CA THR A 89 21.00 3.72 7.26
C THR A 89 19.70 4.44 6.90
N GLU A 90 19.44 5.61 7.49
CA GLU A 90 18.25 6.41 7.23
C GLU A 90 18.50 7.43 6.11
N ALA A 91 19.68 8.04 6.07
CA ALA A 91 19.99 9.15 5.17
C ALA A 91 19.68 8.90 3.68
N PRO A 92 19.91 7.71 3.10
CA PRO A 92 19.60 7.45 1.69
C PRO A 92 18.09 7.38 1.36
N LEU A 93 17.24 7.27 2.38
CA LEU A 93 15.79 7.05 2.25
C LEU A 93 14.95 8.28 2.65
N LEU A 94 15.62 9.38 3.00
CA LEU A 94 15.01 10.63 3.44
C LEU A 94 15.39 11.76 2.50
N ASP A 95 14.44 12.65 2.20
CA ASP A 95 14.72 13.90 1.50
C ASP A 95 15.07 15.05 2.48
N GLU A 96 15.53 16.19 1.95
CA GLU A 96 15.95 17.33 2.79
C GLU A 96 14.82 17.91 3.65
N VAL A 97 13.57 17.84 3.19
CA VAL A 97 12.41 18.37 3.92
C VAL A 97 12.11 17.44 5.09
N GLU A 98 12.08 16.14 4.84
CA GLU A 98 11.92 15.08 5.82
C GLU A 98 12.99 15.15 6.91
N MET A 99 14.26 15.34 6.53
CA MET A 99 15.36 15.52 7.48
C MET A 99 15.16 16.75 8.37
N LYS A 100 14.73 17.88 7.80
CA LYS A 100 14.45 19.13 8.55
C LYS A 100 13.25 18.98 9.50
N GLN A 101 12.29 18.15 9.15
CA GLN A 101 11.11 17.84 9.97
C GLN A 101 11.37 16.74 11.01
N ASN A 102 12.61 16.24 11.11
CA ASN A 102 12.99 15.12 11.97
C ASN A 102 12.15 13.86 11.71
N ILE A 103 11.88 13.58 10.44
CA ILE A 103 11.33 12.30 10.00
C ILE A 103 12.41 11.24 10.11
N ARG A 104 12.08 10.12 10.75
CA ARG A 104 12.98 9.00 11.05
C ARG A 104 12.40 7.68 10.58
N LEU A 105 13.26 6.69 10.36
CA LEU A 105 12.81 5.33 10.11
C LEU A 105 12.59 4.63 11.44
N SER A 106 11.33 4.39 11.81
CA SER A 106 10.97 3.72 13.07
C SER A 106 11.66 2.36 13.25
N CYS A 107 12.01 1.65 12.17
CA CYS A 107 12.75 0.40 12.26
C CYS A 107 14.24 0.54 12.61
N GLN A 108 14.82 1.73 12.45
CA GLN A 108 16.24 2.00 12.73
C GLN A 108 16.42 2.75 14.05
N VAL A 109 15.41 3.50 14.49
CA VAL A 109 15.40 4.20 15.78
C VAL A 109 15.19 3.21 16.91
N LYS A 110 16.17 3.10 17.82
CA LYS A 110 16.02 2.32 19.07
C LYS A 110 15.45 3.20 20.17
N VAL A 111 14.44 2.69 20.90
CA VAL A 111 13.82 3.40 22.01
C VAL A 111 14.72 3.27 23.26
N LYS A 112 15.52 4.30 23.56
CA LYS A 112 16.49 4.28 24.68
C LYS A 112 16.14 5.23 25.84
N SER A 113 15.21 6.13 25.59
CA SER A 113 14.72 7.14 26.53
C SER A 113 13.30 7.50 26.13
N ASP A 114 12.63 8.33 26.94
CA ASP A 114 11.33 8.90 26.59
C ASP A 114 11.39 9.58 25.23
N ILE A 115 10.39 9.30 24.40
CA ILE A 115 10.31 9.76 23.01
C ILE A 115 8.89 10.20 22.69
N ALA A 116 8.77 11.36 22.07
CA ALA A 116 7.53 11.87 21.51
C ALA A 116 7.55 11.71 19.99
N ILE A 117 6.49 11.16 19.43
CA ILE A 117 6.32 10.93 17.99
C ILE A 117 4.97 11.44 17.50
N GLU A 118 4.91 11.73 16.21
CA GLU A 118 3.69 12.10 15.50
C GLU A 118 3.48 11.11 14.35
N ILE A 119 2.32 10.45 14.34
CA ILE A 119 1.92 9.46 13.33
C ILE A 119 0.48 9.74 12.85
N PRO A 120 0.15 9.38 11.60
CA PRO A 120 -1.22 9.51 11.08
C PRO A 120 -2.22 8.73 11.96
N GLU A 121 -3.39 9.32 12.19
CA GLU A 121 -4.39 8.73 13.08
C GLU A 121 -4.95 7.40 12.55
N GLU A 122 -4.90 7.21 11.24
CA GLU A 122 -5.34 5.99 10.57
C GLU A 122 -4.53 4.77 11.04
N LEU A 123 -3.26 4.95 11.46
CA LEU A 123 -2.42 3.86 11.93
C LEU A 123 -2.91 3.24 13.25
N PHE A 124 -3.75 3.95 14.02
CA PHE A 124 -4.38 3.37 15.21
C PHE A 124 -5.49 2.36 14.87
N SER A 125 -6.02 2.39 13.65
CA SER A 125 -7.06 1.47 13.18
C SER A 125 -6.52 0.18 12.58
N ALA A 126 -5.22 0.16 12.23
CA ALA A 126 -4.59 -0.99 11.60
C ALA A 126 -4.55 -2.19 12.56
N LYS A 127 -4.80 -3.38 12.01
CA LYS A 127 -4.80 -4.66 12.72
C LYS A 127 -4.14 -5.74 11.86
N ILE A 128 -3.82 -6.85 12.51
CA ILE A 128 -3.46 -8.09 11.83
C ILE A 128 -4.76 -8.87 11.58
N PHE A 129 -4.90 -9.36 10.35
CA PHE A 129 -5.98 -10.23 9.91
C PHE A 129 -5.39 -11.54 9.44
N LYS A 130 -6.03 -12.64 9.82
CA LYS A 130 -5.84 -13.96 9.21
C LYS A 130 -6.98 -14.21 8.25
N GLY A 131 -6.65 -14.61 7.04
CA GLY A 131 -7.61 -14.97 6.01
C GLY A 131 -7.25 -16.28 5.32
N VAL A 132 -8.19 -16.73 4.49
CA VAL A 132 -8.04 -17.89 3.62
C VAL A 132 -8.27 -17.45 2.19
N VAL A 133 -7.40 -17.86 1.27
CA VAL A 133 -7.58 -17.59 -0.16
C VAL A 133 -8.84 -18.29 -0.65
N GLU A 134 -9.90 -17.54 -0.91
CA GLU A 134 -11.18 -18.07 -1.39
C GLU A 134 -11.11 -18.38 -2.88
N LYS A 135 -10.47 -17.50 -3.65
CA LYS A 135 -10.39 -17.64 -5.10
C LYS A 135 -9.15 -16.96 -5.66
N THR A 136 -8.57 -17.56 -6.70
CA THR A 136 -7.60 -16.88 -7.57
C THR A 136 -8.04 -16.97 -9.03
N ASN A 137 -7.77 -15.93 -9.81
CA ASN A 137 -8.01 -15.95 -11.25
C ASN A 137 -7.01 -15.05 -11.98
N ASP A 138 -6.56 -15.49 -13.15
CA ASP A 138 -5.70 -14.67 -14.00
C ASP A 138 -6.57 -13.63 -14.70
N LEU A 139 -6.31 -12.33 -14.43
CA LEU A 139 -7.03 -11.20 -15.01
C LEU A 139 -6.42 -10.79 -16.35
N THR A 140 -5.09 -10.90 -16.45
CA THR A 140 -4.31 -10.78 -17.68
C THR A 140 -3.22 -11.85 -17.65
N TYR A 141 -2.30 -11.83 -18.62
CA TYR A 141 -1.13 -12.72 -18.61
C TYR A 141 -0.15 -12.47 -17.46
N ASP A 142 -0.20 -11.30 -16.81
CA ASP A 142 0.71 -10.92 -15.72
C ASP A 142 0.00 -10.30 -14.51
N ILE A 143 -1.33 -10.23 -14.46
CA ILE A 143 -2.10 -9.75 -13.30
C ILE A 143 -3.00 -10.87 -12.79
N LYS A 144 -2.87 -11.17 -11.50
CA LYS A 144 -3.69 -12.15 -10.80
C LYS A 144 -4.67 -11.46 -9.86
N GLY A 145 -5.94 -11.78 -9.99
CA GLY A 145 -6.97 -11.48 -9.01
C GLY A 145 -6.89 -12.47 -7.85
N VAL A 146 -6.81 -11.97 -6.63
CA VAL A 146 -6.78 -12.79 -5.41
C VAL A 146 -7.89 -12.32 -4.48
N LYS A 147 -8.82 -13.20 -4.15
CA LYS A 147 -9.87 -12.95 -3.17
C LYS A 147 -9.58 -13.72 -1.89
N ILE A 148 -9.50 -13.01 -0.78
CA ILE A 148 -9.18 -13.55 0.54
C ILE A 148 -10.38 -13.33 1.45
N LYS A 149 -10.91 -14.42 2.01
CA LYS A 149 -11.94 -14.38 3.04
C LYS A 149 -11.29 -14.18 4.40
N LEU A 150 -11.77 -13.23 5.19
CA LEU A 150 -11.25 -12.94 6.52
C LEU A 150 -11.79 -13.95 7.54
N VAL A 151 -10.93 -14.40 8.45
CA VAL A 151 -11.24 -15.39 9.49
C VAL A 151 -11.07 -14.76 10.88
N GLU A 152 -9.97 -14.05 11.11
CA GLU A 152 -9.68 -13.45 12.42
C GLU A 152 -8.89 -12.15 12.29
N PRO A 153 -9.48 -10.98 12.60
CA PRO A 153 -10.93 -10.73 12.68
C PRO A 153 -11.65 -11.12 11.37
N ASN A 154 -12.94 -11.45 11.44
CA ASN A 154 -13.74 -11.85 10.28
C ASN A 154 -14.35 -10.67 9.50
N GLU A 155 -14.26 -9.45 10.03
CA GLU A 155 -14.72 -8.22 9.40
C GLU A 155 -13.64 -7.12 9.45
N ILE A 156 -13.57 -6.33 8.39
CA ILE A 156 -12.71 -5.14 8.30
C ILE A 156 -13.54 -3.90 7.95
N GLU A 157 -13.15 -2.76 8.53
CA GLU A 157 -13.61 -1.44 8.11
C GLU A 157 -12.43 -0.71 7.46
N PHE A 158 -12.63 -0.19 6.25
CA PHE A 158 -11.62 0.55 5.50
C PHE A 158 -12.29 1.58 4.58
N LYS A 159 -11.52 2.56 4.10
CA LYS A 159 -11.95 3.51 3.07
C LYS A 159 -11.54 2.99 1.69
N SER A 160 -12.44 3.06 0.71
CA SER A 160 -12.14 2.65 -0.67
C SER A 160 -10.90 3.37 -1.21
N GLY A 161 -9.95 2.60 -1.74
CA GLY A 161 -8.64 3.08 -2.19
C GLY A 161 -7.48 2.78 -1.23
N GLN A 162 -7.76 2.40 0.02
CA GLN A 162 -6.76 1.90 0.96
C GLN A 162 -6.15 0.54 0.54
N TYR A 163 -5.05 0.18 1.19
CA TYR A 163 -4.31 -1.04 0.91
C TYR A 163 -4.08 -1.90 2.16
N MET A 164 -3.75 -3.18 1.93
CA MET A 164 -3.26 -4.10 2.95
C MET A 164 -1.81 -4.48 2.65
N GLN A 165 -1.04 -4.83 3.67
CA GLN A 165 0.22 -5.54 3.51
C GLN A 165 -0.02 -7.04 3.59
N LEU A 166 0.22 -7.76 2.49
CA LEU A 166 0.17 -9.22 2.47
C LEU A 166 1.49 -9.76 3.02
N VAL A 167 1.40 -10.65 4.00
CA VAL A 167 2.55 -11.34 4.59
C VAL A 167 2.82 -12.62 3.81
N ILE A 168 4.00 -12.68 3.23
CA ILE A 168 4.48 -13.77 2.38
C ILE A 168 5.36 -14.68 3.22
N PRO A 169 5.03 -15.97 3.34
CA PRO A 169 5.85 -16.93 4.07
C PRO A 169 7.14 -17.27 3.32
N PRO A 170 8.14 -17.84 4.01
CA PRO A 170 9.31 -18.44 3.38
C PRO A 170 8.91 -19.47 2.30
N TYR A 171 9.58 -19.44 1.16
CA TYR A 171 9.38 -20.41 0.07
C TYR A 171 10.66 -20.56 -0.77
N GLU A 172 10.92 -21.77 -1.27
CA GLU A 172 12.14 -22.13 -2.00
C GLU A 172 13.45 -21.65 -1.35
N LYS A 173 14.10 -20.64 -1.94
CA LYS A 173 15.37 -20.04 -1.46
C LYS A 173 15.14 -18.83 -0.55
N ILE A 174 13.89 -18.40 -0.39
CA ILE A 174 13.49 -17.29 0.46
C ILE A 174 13.21 -17.87 1.84
N ASN A 175 14.15 -17.69 2.76
CA ASN A 175 14.09 -18.29 4.11
C ASN A 175 13.38 -17.40 5.15
N GLU A 176 12.92 -16.21 4.75
CA GLU A 176 12.35 -15.21 5.65
C GLU A 176 10.95 -14.79 5.20
N TYR A 177 10.13 -14.37 6.16
CA TYR A 177 8.88 -13.68 5.86
C TYR A 177 9.18 -12.33 5.20
N THR A 178 8.33 -11.93 4.26
CA THR A 178 8.34 -10.58 3.68
C THR A 178 6.93 -10.03 3.58
N GLN A 179 6.78 -8.72 3.53
CA GLN A 179 5.47 -8.08 3.43
C GLN A 179 5.44 -7.12 2.24
N ARG A 180 4.32 -7.03 1.51
CA ARG A 180 4.16 -6.05 0.42
C ARG A 180 2.76 -5.47 0.41
N ALA A 181 2.69 -4.17 0.11
CA ALA A 181 1.45 -3.42 0.00
C ALA A 181 0.72 -3.81 -1.29
N TYR A 182 -0.58 -4.05 -1.19
CA TYR A 182 -1.50 -4.27 -2.30
C TYR A 182 -2.81 -3.56 -2.02
N SER A 183 -3.21 -2.65 -2.91
CA SER A 183 -4.45 -1.89 -2.77
C SER A 183 -5.68 -2.80 -2.87
N ILE A 184 -6.68 -2.51 -2.04
CA ILE A 184 -7.91 -3.27 -1.98
C ILE A 184 -8.75 -2.92 -3.22
N ALA A 185 -9.23 -3.94 -3.94
CA ALA A 185 -10.04 -3.83 -5.14
C ALA A 185 -11.54 -4.11 -4.93
N SER A 186 -11.90 -4.68 -3.78
CA SER A 186 -13.30 -4.86 -3.36
C SER A 186 -13.87 -3.57 -2.75
N SER A 187 -15.20 -3.45 -2.75
CA SER A 187 -15.90 -2.36 -2.08
C SER A 187 -15.81 -2.50 -0.54
N PRO A 188 -15.74 -1.40 0.23
CA PRO A 188 -15.88 -1.41 1.69
C PRO A 188 -17.14 -2.09 2.23
N SER A 189 -18.20 -2.23 1.41
CA SER A 189 -19.40 -3.00 1.79
C SER A 189 -19.12 -4.50 1.97
N GLN A 190 -18.07 -5.03 1.33
CA GLN A 190 -17.65 -6.44 1.44
C GLN A 190 -16.73 -6.64 2.65
N LYS A 191 -17.31 -6.57 3.85
CA LYS A 191 -16.55 -6.61 5.11
C LYS A 191 -15.81 -7.91 5.40
N GLU A 192 -16.30 -9.03 4.89
CA GLU A 192 -15.76 -10.36 5.19
C GLU A 192 -14.72 -10.86 4.18
N SER A 193 -14.49 -10.12 3.08
CA SER A 193 -13.54 -10.54 2.05
C SER A 193 -12.91 -9.39 1.31
N LEU A 194 -11.61 -9.52 1.02
CA LEU A 194 -10.83 -8.54 0.29
C LEU A 194 -10.39 -9.10 -1.06
N GLU A 195 -10.49 -8.29 -2.11
CA GLU A 195 -9.97 -8.61 -3.44
C GLU A 195 -8.73 -7.76 -3.74
N PHE A 196 -7.73 -8.33 -4.41
CA PHE A 196 -6.49 -7.65 -4.79
C PHE A 196 -6.12 -7.96 -6.25
N PHE A 197 -5.53 -6.99 -6.94
CA PHE A 197 -4.96 -7.18 -8.28
C PHE A 197 -3.44 -7.12 -8.22
N ILE A 198 -2.80 -8.27 -8.40
CA ILE A 198 -1.36 -8.43 -8.14
C ILE A 198 -0.64 -8.69 -9.47
N ARG A 199 0.14 -7.71 -9.91
CA ARG A 199 1.00 -7.86 -11.10
C ARG A 199 2.25 -8.70 -10.78
N LEU A 200 2.62 -9.60 -11.67
CA LEU A 200 3.87 -10.33 -11.62
C LEU A 200 5.02 -9.38 -11.97
N VAL A 201 5.95 -9.21 -11.03
CA VAL A 201 7.18 -8.45 -11.24
C VAL A 201 8.33 -9.45 -11.36
N PRO A 202 9.07 -9.48 -12.48
CA PRO A 202 10.21 -10.39 -12.64
C PRO A 202 11.20 -10.27 -11.48
N GLY A 203 11.51 -11.40 -10.84
CA GLY A 203 12.40 -11.47 -9.67
C GLY A 203 11.79 -10.93 -8.36
N GLY A 204 10.53 -10.47 -8.38
CA GLY A 204 9.84 -9.97 -7.19
C GLY A 204 9.42 -11.11 -6.26
N ILE A 205 9.84 -11.07 -5.00
CA ILE A 205 9.58 -12.13 -4.02
C ILE A 205 8.07 -12.35 -3.81
N ALA A 206 7.34 -11.29 -3.42
CA ALA A 206 5.92 -11.42 -3.10
C ALA A 206 5.06 -11.77 -4.32
N THR A 207 5.31 -11.13 -5.45
CA THR A 207 4.53 -11.34 -6.67
C THR A 207 4.80 -12.72 -7.27
N THR A 208 6.04 -13.22 -7.19
CA THR A 208 6.36 -14.60 -7.58
C THR A 208 5.63 -15.61 -6.68
N TYR A 209 5.59 -15.38 -5.37
CA TYR A 209 4.83 -16.23 -4.44
C TYR A 209 3.34 -16.31 -4.83
N VAL A 210 2.71 -15.15 -5.01
CA VAL A 210 1.28 -15.05 -5.37
C VAL A 210 0.97 -15.74 -6.70
N HIS A 211 1.84 -15.61 -7.70
CA HIS A 211 1.57 -16.15 -9.03
C HIS A 211 1.82 -17.65 -9.14
N ASN A 212 2.85 -18.16 -8.45
CA ASN A 212 3.35 -19.53 -8.68
C ASN A 212 3.08 -20.51 -7.53
N TYR A 213 2.86 -20.03 -6.30
CA TYR A 213 2.79 -20.89 -5.11
C TYR A 213 1.47 -20.76 -4.34
N LEU A 214 0.88 -19.56 -4.32
CA LEU A 214 -0.39 -19.32 -3.64
C LEU A 214 -1.53 -20.09 -4.31
N LYS A 215 -2.30 -20.82 -3.50
CA LYS A 215 -3.44 -21.63 -3.93
C LYS A 215 -4.69 -21.30 -3.14
N GLU A 216 -5.84 -21.65 -3.70
CA GLU A 216 -7.10 -21.62 -2.96
C GLU A 216 -7.02 -22.52 -1.71
N ASN A 217 -7.61 -22.04 -0.62
CA ASN A 217 -7.53 -22.58 0.74
C ASN A 217 -6.21 -22.35 1.50
N ASP A 218 -5.21 -21.71 0.91
CA ASP A 218 -4.03 -21.30 1.66
C ASP A 218 -4.38 -20.23 2.70
N GLN A 219 -3.71 -20.29 3.85
CA GLN A 219 -3.81 -19.27 4.89
C GLN A 219 -2.91 -18.08 4.54
N MET A 220 -3.41 -16.87 4.77
CA MET A 220 -2.66 -15.65 4.54
C MET A 220 -2.86 -14.65 5.67
N GLU A 221 -1.78 -14.03 6.12
CA GLU A 221 -1.83 -12.93 7.06
C GLU A 221 -1.81 -11.60 6.29
N LEU A 222 -2.64 -10.65 6.72
CA LEU A 222 -2.75 -9.31 6.17
C LEU A 222 -2.62 -8.29 7.30
N VAL A 223 -1.93 -7.18 7.05
CA VAL A 223 -1.81 -6.07 8.01
C VAL A 223 -2.37 -4.80 7.39
N GLY A 224 -3.25 -4.09 8.10
CA GLY A 224 -3.86 -2.86 7.62
C GLY A 224 -5.23 -2.58 8.24
N PRO A 225 -6.07 -1.73 7.65
CA PRO A 225 -5.85 -1.02 6.38
C PRO A 225 -4.87 0.15 6.53
N PHE A 226 -4.26 0.53 5.42
CA PHE A 226 -3.33 1.66 5.33
C PHE A 226 -3.62 2.55 4.12
N GLY A 227 -3.04 3.75 4.11
CA GLY A 227 -3.01 4.63 2.96
C GLY A 227 -3.98 5.80 3.04
N GLU A 228 -3.60 6.87 2.33
CA GLU A 228 -4.33 8.14 2.26
C GLU A 228 -4.99 8.39 0.89
N PHE A 229 -4.84 7.42 -0.02
CA PHE A 229 -5.48 7.43 -1.33
C PHE A 229 -6.92 6.94 -1.19
N TYR A 230 -7.84 7.84 -0.89
CA TYR A 230 -9.28 7.58 -0.84
C TYR A 230 -10.06 8.77 -1.39
N MET A 231 -11.29 8.51 -1.82
CA MET A 231 -12.19 9.55 -2.34
C MET A 231 -12.40 10.67 -1.32
N ARG A 232 -12.29 11.93 -1.75
CA ARG A 232 -12.64 13.10 -0.94
C ARG A 232 -14.14 13.38 -0.99
N ASP A 233 -14.68 13.79 0.15
CA ASP A 233 -16.09 14.16 0.29
C ASP A 233 -16.32 15.60 -0.22
N THR A 234 -16.40 15.73 -1.55
CA THR A 234 -16.57 17.00 -2.28
C THR A 234 -17.46 16.81 -3.50
N ASP A 235 -17.96 17.92 -4.07
CA ASP A 235 -18.75 17.93 -5.30
C ASP A 235 -17.92 18.17 -6.58
N ALA A 236 -16.58 18.22 -6.49
CA ALA A 236 -15.71 18.44 -7.65
C ALA A 236 -15.85 17.31 -8.69
N ASP A 237 -15.62 17.52 -9.98
CA ASP A 237 -15.54 16.38 -10.90
C ASP A 237 -14.29 15.53 -10.59
N MET A 238 -14.42 14.21 -10.69
CA MET A 238 -13.40 13.25 -10.32
C MET A 238 -12.70 12.71 -11.57
N ILE A 239 -11.40 12.97 -11.71
CA ILE A 239 -10.61 12.53 -12.87
C ILE A 239 -9.66 11.42 -12.43
N CYS A 240 -10.04 10.17 -12.71
CA CYS A 240 -9.31 8.97 -12.36
C CYS A 240 -8.43 8.51 -13.52
N VAL A 241 -7.16 8.17 -13.26
CA VAL A 241 -6.28 7.54 -14.24
C VAL A 241 -5.64 6.30 -13.63
N ALA A 242 -5.82 5.16 -14.30
CA ALA A 242 -5.29 3.87 -13.89
C ALA A 242 -4.41 3.25 -14.98
N GLY A 243 -3.42 2.46 -14.56
CA GLY A 243 -2.62 1.61 -15.45
C GLY A 243 -2.14 0.33 -14.76
N GLY A 244 -2.20 -0.79 -15.47
CA GLY A 244 -1.83 -2.10 -14.93
C GLY A 244 -2.63 -2.50 -13.69
N SER A 245 -1.96 -2.93 -12.62
CA SER A 245 -2.62 -3.25 -11.34
C SER A 245 -3.18 -2.03 -10.61
N GLY A 246 -2.87 -0.81 -11.04
CA GLY A 246 -3.41 0.43 -10.47
C GLY A 246 -4.91 0.62 -10.66
N LEU A 247 -5.57 -0.26 -11.42
CA LEU A 247 -7.03 -0.32 -11.49
C LEU A 247 -7.67 -0.75 -10.16
N ALA A 248 -6.95 -1.49 -9.30
CA ALA A 248 -7.48 -2.02 -8.04
C ALA A 248 -8.14 -0.95 -7.15
N PRO A 249 -7.43 0.08 -6.66
CA PRO A 249 -8.04 1.06 -5.77
C PRO A 249 -9.13 1.87 -6.47
N ILE A 250 -9.00 2.11 -7.77
CA ILE A 250 -10.02 2.84 -8.54
C ILE A 250 -11.32 2.03 -8.66
N LYS A 251 -11.23 0.71 -8.91
CA LYS A 251 -12.40 -0.18 -8.88
C LYS A 251 -13.09 -0.14 -7.52
N SER A 252 -12.32 -0.19 -6.42
CA SER A 252 -12.85 -0.08 -5.06
C SER A 252 -13.61 1.23 -4.85
N ILE A 253 -13.03 2.37 -5.28
CA ILE A 253 -13.66 3.69 -5.17
C ILE A 253 -14.95 3.77 -6.00
N VAL A 254 -14.91 3.37 -7.28
CA VAL A 254 -16.08 3.43 -8.17
C VAL A 254 -17.21 2.55 -7.65
N ALA A 255 -16.91 1.35 -7.15
CA ALA A 255 -17.89 0.46 -6.55
C ALA A 255 -18.51 1.06 -5.27
N ASP A 256 -17.69 1.58 -4.35
CA ASP A 256 -18.17 2.21 -3.11
C ASP A 256 -19.08 3.41 -3.39
N MET A 257 -18.67 4.28 -4.32
CA MET A 257 -19.47 5.44 -4.74
C MET A 257 -20.84 5.03 -5.25
N PHE A 258 -20.89 4.04 -6.15
CA PHE A 258 -22.13 3.59 -6.75
C PHE A 258 -23.04 2.91 -5.72
N GLU A 259 -22.50 2.04 -4.87
CA GLU A 259 -23.25 1.34 -3.81
C GLU A 259 -23.83 2.31 -2.76
N ARG A 260 -23.11 3.40 -2.46
CA ARG A 260 -23.55 4.44 -1.52
C ARG A 260 -24.44 5.50 -2.17
N GLY A 261 -24.68 5.44 -3.48
CA GLY A 261 -25.49 6.42 -4.22
C GLY A 261 -24.81 7.78 -4.42
N ILE A 262 -23.48 7.85 -4.35
CA ILE A 262 -22.69 9.07 -4.59
C ILE A 262 -22.49 9.25 -6.09
N THR A 263 -23.58 9.62 -6.78
CA THR A 263 -23.64 9.70 -8.26
C THR A 263 -23.87 11.12 -8.79
N ASN A 264 -23.81 12.12 -7.92
CA ASN A 264 -24.12 13.53 -8.19
C ASN A 264 -22.99 14.32 -8.88
N ARG A 265 -21.75 13.81 -8.89
CA ARG A 265 -20.57 14.41 -9.55
C ARG A 265 -20.18 13.64 -10.81
N ASN A 266 -19.49 14.27 -11.76
CA ASN A 266 -18.92 13.52 -12.88
C ASN A 266 -17.72 12.72 -12.40
N VAL A 267 -17.59 11.49 -12.90
CA VAL A 267 -16.44 10.62 -12.66
C VAL A 267 -15.93 10.13 -13.99
N TRP A 268 -14.71 10.51 -14.33
CA TRP A 268 -14.03 10.09 -15.55
C TRP A 268 -12.95 9.07 -15.20
N LEU A 269 -13.04 7.87 -15.73
CA LEU A 269 -12.01 6.84 -15.58
C LEU A 269 -11.25 6.63 -16.89
N PHE A 270 -10.00 7.04 -16.90
CA PHE A 270 -9.04 6.77 -17.97
C PHE A 270 -8.23 5.52 -17.63
N PHE A 271 -8.43 4.42 -18.35
CA PHE A 271 -7.66 3.19 -18.14
C PHE A 271 -6.69 2.97 -19.29
N GLY A 272 -5.41 3.23 -19.03
CA GLY A 272 -4.34 3.12 -20.02
C GLY A 272 -3.69 1.74 -20.01
N ALA A 273 -3.58 1.14 -21.20
CA ALA A 273 -2.92 -0.14 -21.40
C ALA A 273 -2.12 -0.17 -22.70
N ARG A 274 -1.27 -1.17 -22.89
CA ARG A 274 -0.45 -1.28 -24.11
C ARG A 274 -1.31 -1.83 -25.26
N SER A 275 -1.91 -2.99 -25.05
CA SER A 275 -2.73 -3.73 -26.01
C SER A 275 -3.98 -4.28 -25.35
N LEU A 276 -4.90 -4.87 -26.12
CA LEU A 276 -6.20 -5.32 -25.58
C LEU A 276 -6.06 -6.37 -24.47
N LYS A 277 -5.07 -7.27 -24.56
CA LYS A 277 -4.79 -8.32 -23.55
C LYS A 277 -4.36 -7.77 -22.17
N ASP A 278 -4.01 -6.50 -22.09
CA ASP A 278 -3.61 -5.82 -20.85
C ASP A 278 -4.82 -5.17 -20.14
N LEU A 279 -5.98 -5.11 -20.81
CA LEU A 279 -7.23 -4.61 -20.25
C LEU A 279 -8.00 -5.74 -19.56
N TYR A 280 -8.63 -5.42 -18.43
CA TYR A 280 -9.43 -6.34 -17.63
C TYR A 280 -10.49 -5.54 -16.86
N TYR A 281 -11.54 -6.22 -16.37
CA TYR A 281 -12.72 -5.58 -15.77
C TYR A 281 -13.46 -4.57 -16.68
N MET A 282 -13.29 -4.67 -18.00
CA MET A 282 -13.96 -3.81 -18.99
C MET A 282 -15.48 -3.84 -18.85
N ASP A 283 -16.07 -5.03 -18.78
CA ASP A 283 -17.52 -5.21 -18.66
C ASP A 283 -18.08 -4.55 -17.40
N PHE A 284 -17.35 -4.61 -16.28
CA PHE A 284 -17.76 -3.98 -15.04
C PHE A 284 -17.91 -2.47 -15.20
N PHE A 285 -16.91 -1.79 -15.75
CA PHE A 285 -16.95 -0.33 -15.91
C PHE A 285 -17.93 0.11 -17.01
N GLN A 286 -18.04 -0.66 -18.10
CA GLN A 286 -19.06 -0.42 -19.13
C GLN A 286 -20.48 -0.57 -18.59
N ASP A 287 -20.71 -1.53 -17.68
CA ASP A 287 -22.01 -1.68 -17.02
C ASP A 287 -22.28 -0.59 -15.99
N MET A 288 -21.25 -0.03 -15.34
CA MET A 288 -21.38 1.17 -14.52
C MET A 288 -21.76 2.38 -15.37
N GLU A 289 -21.10 2.62 -16.50
CA GLU A 289 -21.39 3.71 -17.43
C GLU A 289 -22.85 3.68 -17.93
N LYS A 290 -23.42 2.50 -18.18
CA LYS A 290 -24.84 2.34 -18.55
C LYS A 290 -25.82 2.69 -17.42
N LYS A 291 -25.42 2.55 -16.16
CA LYS A 291 -26.28 2.69 -14.96
C LYS A 291 -26.08 4.02 -14.24
N TRP A 292 -24.99 4.73 -14.54
CA TRP A 292 -24.60 5.97 -13.89
C TRP A 292 -24.29 7.01 -14.97
N ASP A 293 -25.27 7.86 -15.28
CA ASP A 293 -25.21 8.87 -16.36
C ASP A 293 -24.01 9.83 -16.28
N ARG A 294 -23.39 9.97 -15.10
CA ARG A 294 -22.25 10.86 -14.82
C ARG A 294 -20.92 10.10 -14.71
N PHE A 295 -20.91 8.79 -14.92
CA PHE A 295 -19.70 8.00 -15.01
C PHE A 295 -19.30 7.81 -16.48
N HIS A 296 -18.04 8.11 -16.79
CA HIS A 296 -17.49 8.05 -18.14
C HIS A 296 -16.25 7.16 -18.13
N PHE A 297 -16.27 6.07 -18.90
CA PHE A 297 -15.18 5.12 -18.96
C PHE A 297 -14.42 5.22 -20.28
N VAL A 298 -13.14 5.59 -20.21
CA VAL A 298 -12.28 5.85 -21.36
C VAL A 298 -11.07 4.92 -21.34
N PRO A 299 -11.20 3.69 -21.86
CA PRO A 299 -10.04 2.83 -22.10
C PRO A 299 -9.21 3.34 -23.27
N ALA A 300 -7.89 3.26 -23.15
CA ALA A 300 -6.99 3.63 -24.24
C ALA A 300 -5.81 2.67 -24.39
N LEU A 301 -5.47 2.36 -25.65
CA LEU A 301 -4.34 1.49 -26.00
C LEU A 301 -3.20 2.31 -26.60
N SER A 302 -2.01 2.24 -26.01
CA SER A 302 -0.84 2.95 -26.52
C SER A 302 -0.22 2.29 -27.75
N GLU A 303 -0.31 0.96 -27.84
CA GLU A 303 0.28 0.11 -28.87
C GLU A 303 -0.72 -1.02 -29.26
N PRO A 304 -1.93 -0.69 -29.76
CA PRO A 304 -2.91 -1.70 -30.15
C PRO A 304 -2.32 -2.61 -31.22
N GLN A 305 -2.53 -3.92 -31.09
CA GLN A 305 -2.11 -4.88 -32.10
C GLN A 305 -3.16 -4.99 -33.21
N PRO A 306 -2.78 -5.33 -34.47
CA PRO A 306 -3.74 -5.49 -35.55
C PRO A 306 -4.89 -6.46 -35.22
N GLU A 307 -4.61 -7.54 -34.49
CA GLU A 307 -5.59 -8.53 -34.05
C GLU A 307 -6.57 -8.03 -32.97
N ASP A 308 -6.26 -6.93 -32.28
CA ASP A 308 -7.11 -6.38 -31.23
C ASP A 308 -8.42 -5.80 -31.82
N ASN A 309 -8.45 -5.48 -33.13
CA ASN A 309 -9.58 -4.82 -33.80
C ASN A 309 -10.12 -3.61 -33.01
N TRP A 310 -9.20 -2.85 -32.41
CA TRP A 310 -9.52 -1.79 -31.46
C TRP A 310 -10.07 -0.54 -32.16
N ASN A 311 -11.25 -0.10 -31.73
CA ASN A 311 -11.92 1.11 -32.25
C ASN A 311 -12.03 2.23 -31.20
N GLY A 312 -11.43 2.05 -30.01
CA GLY A 312 -11.43 3.03 -28.93
C GLY A 312 -10.29 4.05 -29.05
N GLU A 313 -9.99 4.75 -27.96
CA GLU A 313 -8.91 5.74 -27.93
C GLU A 313 -7.54 5.07 -28.08
N THR A 314 -6.63 5.73 -28.82
CA THR A 314 -5.29 5.23 -29.10
C THR A 314 -4.21 6.25 -28.74
N GLY A 315 -3.06 5.77 -28.27
CA GLY A 315 -1.92 6.59 -27.88
C GLY A 315 -1.68 6.57 -26.37
N LEU A 316 -0.69 7.35 -25.91
CA LEU A 316 -0.42 7.47 -24.48
C LEU A 316 -1.64 8.04 -23.74
N ILE A 317 -1.93 7.50 -22.55
CA ILE A 317 -3.09 7.92 -21.75
C ILE A 317 -3.09 9.42 -21.45
N THR A 318 -1.92 10.04 -21.35
CA THR A 318 -1.75 11.49 -21.16
C THR A 318 -2.26 12.31 -22.34
N ASN A 319 -2.11 11.81 -23.57
CA ASN A 319 -2.58 12.49 -24.77
C ASN A 319 -4.10 12.41 -24.85
N VAL A 320 -4.66 11.24 -24.53
CA VAL A 320 -6.11 11.03 -24.43
C VAL A 320 -6.70 11.91 -23.33
N LEU A 321 -6.10 11.90 -22.14
CA LEU A 321 -6.51 12.76 -21.02
C LEU A 321 -6.54 14.24 -21.43
N GLY A 322 -5.47 14.75 -22.04
CA GLY A 322 -5.38 16.14 -22.50
C GLY A 322 -6.41 16.50 -23.58
N LYS A 323 -6.74 15.56 -24.48
CA LYS A 323 -7.83 15.73 -25.47
C LYS A 323 -9.18 15.88 -24.76
N TYR A 324 -9.49 15.02 -23.79
CA TYR A 324 -10.78 15.04 -23.09
C TYR A 324 -10.95 16.27 -22.20
N PHE A 325 -9.87 16.72 -21.54
CA PHE A 325 -9.88 18.01 -20.84
C PHE A 325 -10.34 19.13 -21.78
N LYS A 326 -9.84 19.20 -23.01
CA LYS A 326 -10.16 20.29 -23.94
C LYS A 326 -11.53 20.16 -24.61
N GLU A 327 -11.93 18.94 -24.93
CA GLU A 327 -13.07 18.69 -25.82
C GLU A 327 -14.36 18.24 -25.11
N LYS A 328 -14.25 17.65 -23.91
CA LYS A 328 -15.36 16.94 -23.26
C LYS A 328 -15.69 17.41 -21.86
N MET A 329 -14.70 17.93 -21.13
CA MET A 329 -14.89 18.38 -19.75
C MET A 329 -15.24 19.87 -19.68
N ASP A 330 -16.16 20.24 -18.81
CA ASP A 330 -16.46 21.64 -18.51
C ASP A 330 -15.26 22.28 -17.82
N GLN A 331 -14.75 23.41 -18.33
CA GLN A 331 -13.60 24.10 -17.75
C GLN A 331 -13.93 24.81 -16.43
N ASN A 332 -15.20 25.11 -16.17
CA ASN A 332 -15.62 25.90 -15.02
C ASN A 332 -15.89 25.05 -13.77
N THR A 333 -15.99 23.73 -13.90
CA THR A 333 -16.15 22.84 -12.76
C THR A 333 -14.83 22.67 -12.00
N GLN A 334 -14.90 22.65 -10.67
CA GLN A 334 -13.78 22.23 -9.84
C GLN A 334 -13.48 20.75 -10.12
N LYS A 335 -12.20 20.36 -10.13
CA LYS A 335 -11.78 19.00 -10.46
C LYS A 335 -10.74 18.50 -9.48
N GLU A 336 -10.73 17.20 -9.27
CA GLU A 336 -9.76 16.48 -8.46
C GLU A 336 -9.16 15.33 -9.26
N GLY A 337 -7.84 15.12 -9.13
CA GLY A 337 -7.13 14.03 -9.78
C GLY A 337 -6.95 12.83 -8.86
N TYR A 338 -7.17 11.62 -9.38
CA TYR A 338 -6.96 10.35 -8.67
C TYR A 338 -6.15 9.39 -9.53
N LEU A 339 -4.86 9.22 -9.22
CA LEU A 339 -3.92 8.52 -10.10
C LEU A 339 -3.36 7.27 -9.43
N CYS A 340 -3.41 6.11 -10.10
CA CYS A 340 -2.77 4.90 -9.58
C CYS A 340 -2.14 4.06 -10.70
N GLY A 341 -0.86 3.72 -10.53
CA GLY A 341 -0.10 2.96 -11.52
C GLY A 341 1.40 3.21 -11.41
N SER A 342 2.11 3.14 -12.54
CA SER A 342 3.56 3.31 -12.56
C SER A 342 3.97 4.76 -12.25
N PRO A 343 5.13 4.99 -11.61
CA PRO A 343 5.62 6.33 -11.29
C PRO A 343 5.72 7.23 -12.53
N GLY A 344 6.15 6.66 -13.67
CA GLY A 344 6.24 7.38 -14.94
C GLY A 344 4.88 7.87 -15.45
N MET A 345 3.85 7.02 -15.39
CA MET A 345 2.49 7.39 -15.79
C MET A 345 1.93 8.48 -14.86
N ILE A 346 2.07 8.31 -13.54
CA ILE A 346 1.57 9.25 -12.55
C ILE A 346 2.20 10.63 -12.75
N ASN A 347 3.53 10.71 -12.82
CA ASN A 347 4.23 11.98 -13.00
C ASN A 347 3.82 12.69 -14.30
N ALA A 348 3.62 11.94 -15.39
CA ALA A 348 3.18 12.50 -16.66
C ALA A 348 1.72 12.99 -16.60
N CYS A 349 0.83 12.28 -15.91
CA CYS A 349 -0.57 12.70 -15.73
C CYS A 349 -0.71 13.91 -14.82
N ILE A 350 0.10 14.02 -13.75
CA ILE A 350 0.14 15.21 -12.88
C ILE A 350 0.40 16.46 -13.73
N LYS A 351 1.40 16.40 -14.63
CA LYS A 351 1.70 17.52 -15.53
C LYS A 351 0.52 17.91 -16.42
N VAL A 352 -0.18 16.93 -17.02
CA VAL A 352 -1.37 17.22 -17.84
C VAL A 352 -2.48 17.84 -16.98
N MET A 353 -2.72 17.33 -15.78
CA MET A 353 -3.76 17.85 -14.89
C MET A 353 -3.47 19.28 -14.42
N THR A 354 -2.21 19.60 -14.07
CA THR A 354 -1.82 20.94 -13.64
C THR A 354 -1.87 21.95 -14.79
N GLU A 355 -1.44 21.56 -15.99
CA GLU A 355 -1.59 22.38 -17.21
C GLU A 355 -3.06 22.67 -17.55
N ASN A 356 -4.00 21.84 -17.09
CA ASN A 356 -5.44 22.03 -17.27
C ASN A 356 -6.16 22.52 -15.98
N GLY A 357 -5.43 23.14 -15.06
CA GLY A 357 -6.00 23.93 -13.96
C GLY A 357 -6.33 23.16 -12.67
N ILE A 358 -5.95 21.89 -12.55
CA ILE A 358 -6.05 21.17 -11.27
C ILE A 358 -4.82 21.51 -10.42
N SER A 359 -5.02 22.05 -9.22
CA SER A 359 -3.91 22.34 -8.32
C SER A 359 -3.29 21.04 -7.76
N GLU A 360 -1.97 21.04 -7.52
CA GLU A 360 -1.26 19.82 -7.10
C GLU A 360 -1.79 19.24 -5.77
N ASP A 361 -2.27 20.07 -4.85
CA ASP A 361 -2.90 19.65 -3.59
C ASP A 361 -4.26 18.95 -3.76
N LYS A 362 -4.81 18.99 -4.98
CA LYS A 362 -6.04 18.31 -5.40
C LYS A 362 -5.77 17.11 -6.30
N ILE A 363 -4.50 16.71 -6.45
CA ILE A 363 -4.11 15.50 -7.18
C ILE A 363 -3.62 14.46 -6.17
N TYR A 364 -4.48 13.47 -5.92
CA TYR A 364 -4.19 12.34 -5.06
C TYR A 364 -3.63 11.19 -5.89
N TYR A 365 -2.61 10.51 -5.38
CA TYR A 365 -2.03 9.39 -6.10
C TYR A 365 -1.50 8.29 -5.19
N ASP A 366 -1.51 7.07 -5.71
CA ASP A 366 -0.87 5.91 -5.12
C ASP A 366 0.20 5.36 -6.08
N LYS A 367 1.47 5.51 -5.71
CA LYS A 367 2.64 5.16 -6.53
C LYS A 367 3.10 3.75 -6.20
N PHE A 368 2.91 2.83 -7.14
CA PHE A 368 3.44 1.47 -6.99
C PHE A 368 4.91 1.44 -7.41
N ALA A 369 5.80 1.24 -6.46
CA ALA A 369 7.25 1.20 -6.65
C ALA A 369 7.85 -0.16 -6.28
#